data_AF-A0A1F8VT63-F1
#
_entry.id   AF-A0A1F8VT63-F1
#
_cell.length_a   1.000
_cell.length_b   1.000
_cell.length_c   1.000
_cell.angle_alpha   90.00
_cell.angle_beta   90.00
_cell.angle_gamma   90.00
#
_symmetry.space_group_name_H-M   'P 1'
#
loop_
_entity.id
_entity.type
_entity.pdbx_description
1 polymer ?
#
loop_
_entity_poly.entity_id
_entity_poly.type
_entity_poly.pdbx_seq_one_letter_code
_entity_poly.pdbx_strand_id
1 'polypeptide(L)'
;MTFPADLAKLYVEQAGQRYEPSNGTEGEIFMSEWCRQCARDRAMRDGVELDECDDDEVCTIIAASFAGEAKEWVYGKDGQPMCTAYVPAGQATSAPRCEHTVDMFGDA
;
A
#
# COMPACT_ATOMS: atom_id res chain seq x y z
N MET A 1 6.85 -0.21 9.31
CA MET A 1 6.77 0.44 10.62
C MET A 1 6.25 -0.64 11.53
N THR A 2 6.99 -0.98 12.57
CA THR A 2 6.48 -1.90 13.58
C THR A 2 6.28 -1.06 14.83
N PHE A 3 5.02 -0.84 15.21
CA PHE A 3 4.72 -0.27 16.51
C PHE A 3 5.38 -1.10 17.61
N PRO A 4 5.88 -0.48 18.68
CA PRO A 4 6.28 -1.19 19.88
C PRO A 4 5.15 -2.13 20.31
N ALA A 5 5.50 -3.32 20.83
CA ALA A 5 4.52 -4.36 21.14
C ALA A 5 3.39 -3.87 22.06
N ASP A 6 3.69 -2.96 22.99
CA ASP A 6 2.68 -2.41 23.90
C ASP A 6 1.73 -1.43 23.22
N LEU A 7 2.21 -0.68 22.21
CA LEU A 7 1.36 0.18 21.39
C LEU A 7 0.50 -0.64 20.44
N ALA A 8 1.06 -1.68 19.81
CA ALA A 8 0.33 -2.56 18.90
C ALA A 8 -0.86 -3.25 19.60
N LYS A 9 -0.70 -3.67 20.87
CA LYS A 9 -1.79 -4.25 21.67
C LYS A 9 -3.03 -3.35 21.76
N LEU A 10 -2.85 -2.02 21.75
CA LEU A 10 -3.97 -1.07 21.82
C LEU A 10 -4.83 -1.09 20.55
N TYR A 11 -4.28 -1.56 19.43
CA TYR A 11 -4.93 -1.57 18.12
C TYR A 11 -5.42 -2.94 17.67
N VAL A 12 -5.26 -3.99 18.49
CA VAL A 12 -5.72 -5.35 18.17
C VAL A 12 -7.23 -5.40 17.95
N GLU A 13 -8.01 -4.66 18.74
CA GLU A 13 -9.46 -4.57 18.57
C GLU A 13 -9.89 -3.81 17.31
N GLN A 14 -8.96 -3.06 16.71
CA GLN A 14 -9.17 -2.32 15.46
C GLN A 14 -8.75 -3.12 14.23
N ALA A 15 -8.41 -4.41 14.37
CA ALA A 15 -8.03 -5.26 13.25
C ALA A 15 -9.04 -5.19 12.10
N GLY A 16 -8.54 -4.90 10.90
CA GLY A 16 -9.33 -4.69 9.67
C GLY A 16 -9.90 -3.28 9.50
N GLN A 17 -9.83 -2.42 10.52
CA GLN A 17 -10.17 -1.00 10.38
C GLN A 17 -9.07 -0.26 9.63
N ARG A 18 -9.45 0.82 8.95
CA ARG A 18 -8.53 1.68 8.20
C ARG A 18 -7.49 2.30 9.13
N TYR A 19 -6.23 2.19 8.74
CA TYR A 19 -5.11 2.84 9.39
C TYR A 19 -4.85 4.21 8.75
N GLU A 20 -4.77 5.24 9.59
CA GLU A 20 -4.40 6.59 9.20
C GLU A 20 -3.24 7.05 10.10
N PRO A 21 -2.07 7.41 9.52
CA PRO A 21 -0.95 7.91 10.31
C PRO A 21 -1.32 9.15 11.11
N SER A 22 -0.91 9.22 12.37
CA SER A 22 -1.23 10.35 13.25
C SER A 22 -0.49 11.64 12.88
N ASN A 23 0.63 11.52 12.16
CA ASN A 23 1.45 12.63 11.68
C ASN A 23 2.36 12.20 10.52
N GLY A 24 3.02 13.18 9.90
CA GLY A 24 3.92 12.95 8.76
C GLY A 24 5.11 12.03 9.07
N THR A 25 5.67 12.08 10.29
CA THR A 25 6.78 11.20 10.68
C THR A 25 6.35 9.74 10.75
N GLU A 26 5.18 9.48 11.36
CA GLU A 26 4.59 8.15 11.39
C GLU A 26 4.30 7.63 9.96
N GLY A 27 3.71 8.48 9.11
CA GLY A 27 3.42 8.13 7.73
C GLY A 27 4.69 7.81 6.93
N GLU A 28 5.75 8.60 7.12
CA GLU A 28 7.05 8.36 6.48
C GLU A 28 7.69 7.04 6.92
N ILE A 29 7.63 6.70 8.21
CA ILE A 29 8.13 5.41 8.72
C ILE A 29 7.28 4.26 8.17
N PHE A 30 5.97 4.43 8.05
CA PHE A 30 5.09 3.44 7.42
C PHE A 30 5.44 3.23 5.94
N MET A 31 5.54 4.30 5.17
CA MET A 31 5.88 4.26 3.74
C MET A 31 7.28 3.70 3.48
N SER A 32 8.25 3.96 4.37
CA SER A 32 9.61 3.42 4.24
C SER A 32 9.67 1.89 4.34
N GLU A 33 8.69 1.28 5.00
CA GLU A 33 8.70 -0.14 5.32
C GLU A 33 7.76 -0.93 4.40
N TRP A 34 6.76 -0.26 3.83
CA TRP A 34 5.82 -0.84 2.89
C TRP A 34 6.10 -0.34 1.47
N CYS A 35 5.86 0.94 1.20
CA CYS A 35 5.91 1.53 -0.15
C CYS A 35 7.30 1.43 -0.79
N ARG A 36 8.36 1.74 -0.05
CA ARG A 36 9.76 1.65 -0.56
C ARG A 36 10.26 0.22 -0.76
N GLN A 37 9.49 -0.78 -0.38
CA GLN A 37 9.82 -2.19 -0.56
C GLN A 37 8.81 -2.91 -1.45
N CYS A 38 7.86 -2.15 -2.01
CA CYS A 38 6.77 -2.69 -2.80
C CYS A 38 7.18 -2.83 -4.28
N ALA A 39 6.75 -3.91 -4.93
CA ALA A 39 6.86 -4.08 -6.37
C ALA A 39 5.99 -3.05 -7.12
N ARG A 40 4.87 -2.63 -6.52
CA ARG A 40 3.87 -1.71 -7.13
C ARG A 40 4.30 -0.24 -7.18
N ASP A 41 5.47 0.10 -6.64
CA ASP A 41 5.92 1.49 -6.56
C ASP A 41 7.42 1.61 -6.79
N ARG A 42 7.81 1.72 -8.07
CA ARG A 42 9.21 1.90 -8.45
C ARG A 42 9.70 3.31 -8.18
N ALA A 43 8.83 4.31 -8.35
CA ALA A 43 9.17 5.71 -8.03
C ALA A 43 9.60 5.84 -6.57
N MET A 44 8.85 5.26 -5.63
CA MET A 44 9.17 5.31 -4.20
C MET A 44 10.34 4.41 -3.81
N ARG A 45 10.49 3.25 -4.45
CA ARG A 45 11.56 2.29 -4.15
C ARG A 45 12.92 2.73 -4.69
N ASP A 46 12.96 3.11 -5.97
CA ASP A 46 14.20 3.35 -6.72
C ASP A 46 14.47 4.85 -6.95
N GLY A 47 13.53 5.73 -6.61
CA GLY A 47 13.69 7.19 -6.75
C GLY A 47 13.70 7.66 -8.20
N VAL A 48 13.08 6.88 -9.10
CA VAL A 48 12.93 7.26 -10.51
C VAL A 48 11.77 8.24 -10.68
N GLU A 49 11.82 9.03 -11.74
CA GLU A 49 10.72 9.93 -12.09
C GLU A 49 9.47 9.14 -12.50
N LEU A 50 8.29 9.73 -12.30
CA LEU A 50 7.02 9.06 -12.55
C LEU A 50 6.81 8.72 -14.03
N ASP A 51 7.42 9.47 -14.95
CA ASP A 51 7.36 9.23 -16.40
C ASP A 51 8.25 8.07 -16.87
N GLU A 52 9.15 7.59 -16.02
CA GLU A 52 9.99 6.40 -16.26
C GLU A 52 9.39 5.10 -15.67
N CYS A 53 8.26 5.21 -14.97
CA CYS A 53 7.52 4.09 -14.38
C CYS A 53 6.44 3.56 -15.33
N ASP A 54 6.26 2.24 -15.35
CA ASP A 54 5.08 1.65 -15.98
C ASP A 54 3.82 1.89 -15.13
N ASP A 55 2.63 1.71 -15.71
CA ASP A 55 1.33 1.96 -15.04
C ASP A 55 1.16 1.15 -13.74
N ASP A 56 1.78 -0.03 -13.64
CA ASP A 56 1.74 -0.89 -12.46
C ASP A 56 2.90 -0.65 -11.47
N GLU A 57 3.81 0.27 -11.82
CA GLU A 57 4.94 0.71 -11.00
C GLU A 57 4.67 2.04 -10.28
N VAL A 58 3.43 2.56 -10.33
CA VAL A 58 2.98 3.76 -9.61
C VAL A 58 1.80 3.42 -8.69
N CYS A 59 2.04 3.40 -7.37
CA CYS A 59 1.01 3.00 -6.42
C CYS A 59 0.04 4.15 -6.10
N THR A 60 -1.17 4.10 -6.66
CA THR A 60 -2.23 5.10 -6.44
C THR A 60 -2.69 5.20 -4.97
N ILE A 61 -2.44 4.17 -4.16
CA ILE A 61 -2.81 4.15 -2.73
C ILE A 61 -2.06 5.24 -1.96
N ILE A 62 -0.83 5.58 -2.36
CA ILE A 62 -0.05 6.63 -1.69
C ILE A 62 -0.75 7.97 -1.85
N ALA A 63 -1.14 8.35 -3.07
CA ALA A 63 -1.91 9.55 -3.31
C ALA A 63 -3.25 9.53 -2.56
N ALA A 64 -3.94 8.39 -2.56
CA ALA A 64 -5.19 8.22 -1.81
C ALA A 64 -4.99 8.41 -0.29
N SER A 65 -3.84 8.04 0.27
CA SER A 65 -3.55 8.22 1.69
C SER A 65 -3.50 9.69 2.11
N PHE A 66 -2.93 10.56 1.26
CA PHE A 66 -2.90 12.00 1.49
C PHE A 66 -4.29 12.64 1.39
N ALA A 67 -5.23 11.99 0.69
CA ALA A 67 -6.64 12.37 0.65
C ALA A 67 -7.47 11.76 1.80
N GLY A 68 -6.89 10.91 2.64
CA GLY A 68 -7.62 10.17 3.67
C GLY A 68 -8.52 9.07 3.11
N GLU A 69 -8.18 8.50 1.95
CA GLU A 69 -8.98 7.51 1.20
C GLU A 69 -8.27 6.17 0.99
N ALA A 70 -7.08 5.94 1.57
CA ALA A 70 -6.37 4.66 1.48
C ALA A 70 -7.12 3.56 2.24
N LYS A 71 -7.86 2.70 1.51
CA LYS A 71 -8.66 1.61 2.10
C LYS A 71 -7.82 0.38 2.43
N GLU A 72 -6.70 0.24 1.74
CA GLU A 72 -5.80 -0.90 1.80
C GLU A 72 -4.89 -0.84 3.03
N TRP A 73 -4.69 0.34 3.60
CA TRP A 73 -3.96 0.57 4.83
C TRP A 73 -4.88 0.27 6.00
N VAL A 74 -4.60 -0.80 6.74
CA VAL A 74 -5.44 -1.30 7.82
C VAL A 74 -4.60 -1.75 9.00
N TYR A 75 -5.22 -1.85 10.17
CA TYR A 75 -4.62 -2.56 11.30
C TYR A 75 -4.70 -4.08 11.06
N GLY A 76 -3.58 -4.76 11.22
CA GLY A 76 -3.47 -6.22 11.21
C GLY A 76 -4.07 -6.85 12.47
N LYS A 77 -4.16 -8.19 12.48
CA LYS A 77 -4.67 -8.94 13.63
C LYS A 77 -3.79 -8.82 14.88
N ASP A 78 -2.54 -8.45 14.70
CA ASP A 78 -1.55 -8.16 15.72
C ASP A 78 -1.56 -6.67 16.16
N GLY A 79 -2.49 -5.87 15.61
CA GLY A 79 -2.57 -4.43 15.85
C GLY A 79 -1.47 -3.62 15.15
N GLN A 80 -0.67 -4.25 14.27
CA GLN A 80 0.34 -3.55 13.47
C GLN A 80 -0.31 -2.94 12.23
N PRO A 81 0.11 -1.74 11.81
CA PRO A 81 -0.38 -1.15 10.57
C PRO A 81 0.21 -1.91 9.38
N MET A 82 -0.64 -2.29 8.43
CA MET A 82 -0.24 -3.02 7.23
C MET A 82 -0.93 -2.52 5.98
N CYS A 83 -0.28 -2.72 4.83
CA CYS A 83 -0.91 -2.53 3.52
C CYS A 83 -1.35 -3.90 2.98
N THR A 84 -2.65 -4.08 2.75
CA THR A 84 -3.21 -5.33 2.19
C THR A 84 -2.85 -5.55 0.72
N ALA A 85 -2.49 -4.50 -0.01
CA ALA A 85 -2.06 -4.55 -1.40
C ALA A 85 -0.52 -4.64 -1.55
N TYR A 86 0.22 -4.82 -0.46
CA TYR A 86 1.67 -4.94 -0.51
C TYR A 86 2.11 -6.19 -1.26
N VAL A 87 3.04 -5.98 -2.20
CA VAL A 87 3.73 -7.05 -2.92
C VAL A 87 5.22 -6.80 -2.75
N PRO A 88 6.01 -7.71 -2.15
CA PRO A 88 7.44 -7.53 -2.01
C PRO A 88 8.13 -7.28 -3.36
N ALA A 89 9.07 -6.35 -3.40
CA ALA A 89 9.87 -6.08 -4.59
C ALA A 89 10.50 -7.38 -5.15
N GLY A 90 10.42 -7.56 -6.47
CA GLY A 90 10.87 -8.79 -7.15
C GLY A 90 9.81 -9.89 -7.23
N GLN A 91 8.64 -9.73 -6.63
CA GLN A 91 7.47 -10.56 -6.91
C GLN A 91 6.59 -9.88 -7.95
N ALA A 92 5.97 -10.68 -8.81
CA ALA A 92 5.01 -10.17 -9.78
C ALA A 92 3.81 -9.56 -9.03
N THR A 93 3.56 -8.27 -9.25
CA THR A 93 2.26 -7.65 -9.05
C THR A 93 1.26 -8.49 -9.87
N SER A 94 0.15 -8.92 -9.27
CA SER A 94 -0.73 -9.97 -9.82
C SER A 94 -0.96 -9.89 -11.34
N ALA A 95 -0.90 -11.06 -11.97
CA ALA A 95 -0.85 -11.35 -13.41
C ALA A 95 -1.39 -10.29 -14.40
N PRO A 96 -0.73 -10.11 -15.56
CA PRO A 96 -1.24 -9.27 -16.64
C PRO A 96 -2.69 -9.65 -16.96
N ARG A 97 -3.52 -8.63 -17.27
CA ARG A 97 -4.92 -8.82 -17.69
C ARG A 97 -4.97 -9.97 -18.70
N CYS A 98 -5.72 -11.04 -18.39
CA CYS A 98 -5.83 -12.19 -19.29
C CYS A 98 -6.39 -11.71 -20.63
N GLU A 99 -5.61 -11.83 -21.72
CA GLU A 99 -6.02 -11.40 -23.07
C GLU A 99 -7.29 -12.09 -23.57
N HIS A 100 -7.70 -13.19 -22.92
CA HIS A 100 -8.87 -13.98 -23.28
C HIS A 100 -10.13 -13.70 -22.44
N THR A 101 -10.08 -12.82 -21.44
CA THR A 101 -11.28 -12.34 -20.74
C THR A 101 -11.58 -10.92 -21.17
N VAL A 102 -12.58 -10.75 -22.04
CA VAL A 102 -13.16 -9.43 -22.34
C VAL A 102 -13.85 -8.89 -21.08
N ASP A 103 -13.71 -7.60 -20.81
CA ASP A 103 -14.30 -6.94 -19.66
C ASP A 103 -15.84 -7.07 -19.72
N MET A 104 -16.46 -7.58 -18.65
CA MET A 104 -17.90 -7.86 -18.58
C MET A 104 -18.76 -6.63 -18.25
N PHE A 105 -18.14 -5.44 -18.21
CA PHE A 105 -18.84 -4.17 -18.04
C PHE A 105 -18.46 -3.26 -19.22
N GLY A 106 -19.35 -3.20 -20.21
CA GLY A 106 -19.14 -2.49 -21.46
C GLY A 106 -19.03 -0.97 -21.32
N ASP A 107 -18.28 -0.37 -22.22
CA ASP A 107 -18.16 1.07 -22.42
C ASP A 107 -19.55 1.74 -22.59
N ALA A 108 -19.76 2.84 -21.88
CA ALA A 108 -20.94 3.71 -22.01
C ALA A 108 -20.76 4.75 -23.12
#